data_AF-A0A7S3MFJ5-F1
#
_entry.id   AF-A0A7S3MFJ5-F1
#
_cell.length_a   1.000
_cell.length_b   1.000
_cell.length_c   1.000
_cell.angle_alpha   90.00
_cell.angle_beta   90.00
_cell.angle_gamma   90.00
#
_symmetry.space_group_name_H-M   'P 1'
#
loop_
_entity.id
_entity.type
_entity.pdbx_description
1 polymer ?
#
loop_
_entity_poly.entity_id
_entity_poly.type
_entity_poly.pdbx_seq_one_letter_code
_entity_poly.pdbx_strand_id
1 'polypeptide(L)'
;KLMQVGPYAYDEYYVKFDIKFSDHGDTVSYNTQKYYIFNQEETGPGLTEDDQITLPYAVVIGFEFFLQQVPVSASDLLQAAIGTQLVAAEGDMETMMDTLYVEIQNTTMPRKVKQALLTQVAATNQSLQVFFEDMIAFVNTTYVGDLLLKVLMCGLPEYKSGRGLTPFWKTDPFSAWYGWLNDPMRMEIEKLLLNVQNKSTNHTAIPWTNSVPGGAFNWTSIEETRRRRQPDVFKTGKRNPNQIGQYVRYQNMTEMWSCVVPVLSQNTSLYVEGEQFPACAYFQHDWTDEQALQAGYRKPFATAYANRISGTNGNGFGRPVLTPQVGLYLSEIYRSVYAAYKKDIDWHGVTTRRYGLQSKDLENATSNPDNAQFYNFGPSGMENTTSAFGLPVFVSFPHFLHGDPRLIGAVEGLDPNEDVHDSIFDVEPQTGLPTLAHKRLQVNYQMTDRTLPTTDPASQALASAVCANISDIVTVLSGFRRFPYNISALTCEMVMFNELFTCLSVPADWKMYNGEVFFPYGW
;
A
#
# COMPACT_ATOMS: atom_id res chain seq x y z
N LYS A 1 10.64 15.85 -8.16
CA LYS A 1 11.41 15.49 -9.36
C LYS A 1 11.44 13.99 -9.49
N LEU A 2 11.20 13.46 -10.69
CA LEU A 2 11.38 12.06 -11.04
C LEU A 2 12.37 11.92 -12.20
N MET A 3 12.82 10.69 -12.43
CA MET A 3 13.56 10.29 -13.62
C MET A 3 12.96 8.97 -14.07
N GLN A 4 12.51 8.90 -15.32
CA GLN A 4 12.05 7.64 -15.89
C GLN A 4 13.24 6.69 -16.07
N VAL A 5 13.10 5.46 -15.59
CA VAL A 5 14.10 4.39 -15.74
C VAL A 5 13.41 3.16 -16.30
N GLY A 6 13.93 2.63 -17.41
CA GLY A 6 13.38 1.48 -18.09
C GLY A 6 13.73 1.46 -19.59
N PRO A 7 13.13 0.55 -20.37
CA PRO A 7 12.18 -0.47 -19.90
C PRO A 7 12.87 -1.57 -19.08
N TYR A 8 12.17 -2.10 -18.09
CA TYR A 8 12.46 -3.42 -17.52
C TYR A 8 11.50 -4.41 -18.19
N ALA A 9 12.02 -5.23 -19.09
CA ALA A 9 11.19 -6.03 -19.99
C ALA A 9 10.94 -7.43 -19.40
N TYR A 10 9.70 -7.90 -19.60
CA TYR A 10 9.28 -9.24 -19.20
C TYR A 10 8.48 -9.88 -20.32
N ASP A 11 8.80 -11.13 -20.64
CA ASP A 11 7.99 -11.94 -21.53
C ASP A 11 6.76 -12.44 -20.78
N GLU A 12 5.59 -12.10 -21.30
CA GLU A 12 4.31 -12.54 -20.77
C GLU A 12 3.91 -13.90 -21.38
N TYR A 13 3.56 -14.84 -20.52
CA TYR A 13 3.01 -16.13 -20.89
C TYR A 13 1.62 -16.28 -20.29
N TYR A 14 0.66 -16.75 -21.11
CA TYR A 14 -0.67 -17.08 -20.63
C TYR A 14 -1.13 -18.46 -21.09
N VAL A 15 -1.68 -19.25 -20.16
CA VAL A 15 -2.17 -20.61 -20.41
C VAL A 15 -3.62 -20.71 -19.95
N LYS A 16 -4.51 -21.14 -20.85
CA LYS A 16 -5.91 -21.43 -20.53
C LYS A 16 -6.04 -22.87 -20.07
N PHE A 17 -6.67 -23.09 -18.92
CA PHE A 17 -6.86 -24.43 -18.36
C PHE A 17 -8.27 -24.59 -17.76
N ASP A 18 -8.64 -25.83 -17.43
CA ASP A 18 -9.99 -26.21 -16.98
C ASP A 18 -11.10 -25.71 -17.93
N ILE A 19 -10.85 -25.82 -19.25
CA ILE A 19 -11.75 -25.32 -20.30
C ILE A 19 -13.04 -26.14 -20.33
N LYS A 20 -14.19 -25.49 -20.23
CA LYS A 20 -15.51 -26.12 -20.27
C LYS A 20 -16.43 -25.36 -21.22
N PHE A 21 -17.06 -26.07 -22.15
CA PHE A 21 -18.11 -25.51 -23.01
C PHE A 21 -19.47 -25.75 -22.38
N SER A 22 -20.42 -24.82 -22.57
CA SER A 22 -21.83 -25.10 -22.27
C SER A 22 -22.39 -26.19 -23.19
N ASP A 23 -23.49 -26.83 -22.80
CA ASP A 23 -24.12 -27.93 -23.54
C ASP A 23 -24.40 -27.58 -25.01
N HIS A 24 -24.81 -26.33 -25.25
CA HIS A 24 -25.06 -25.82 -26.60
C HIS A 24 -23.84 -25.17 -27.26
N GLY A 25 -22.72 -25.05 -26.56
CA GLY A 25 -21.46 -24.47 -27.05
C GLY A 25 -21.53 -22.96 -27.30
N ASP A 26 -22.50 -22.27 -26.70
CA ASP A 26 -22.67 -20.81 -26.86
C ASP A 26 -21.68 -20.01 -26.02
N THR A 27 -21.21 -20.64 -24.96
CA THR A 27 -20.25 -20.07 -24.01
C THR A 27 -19.14 -21.07 -23.70
N VAL A 28 -17.99 -20.53 -23.33
CA VAL A 28 -16.83 -21.28 -22.84
C VAL A 28 -16.36 -20.64 -21.54
N SER A 29 -16.09 -21.45 -20.52
CA SER A 29 -15.45 -21.03 -19.29
C SER A 29 -14.04 -21.62 -19.19
N TYR A 30 -13.11 -20.85 -18.64
CA TYR A 30 -11.75 -21.30 -18.40
C TYR A 30 -11.05 -20.43 -17.35
N ASN A 31 -10.04 -20.99 -16.70
CA ASN A 31 -9.09 -20.22 -15.92
C ASN A 31 -7.90 -19.81 -16.79
N THR A 32 -7.26 -18.70 -16.46
CA THR A 32 -6.06 -18.22 -17.15
C THR A 32 -4.92 -18.08 -16.16
N GLN A 33 -3.88 -18.88 -16.32
CA GLN A 33 -2.60 -18.65 -15.65
C GLN A 33 -1.85 -17.59 -16.46
N LYS A 34 -1.39 -16.53 -15.78
CA LYS A 34 -0.61 -15.44 -16.38
C LYS A 34 0.69 -15.29 -15.60
N TYR A 35 1.83 -15.52 -16.23
CA TYR A 35 3.14 -15.42 -15.59
C TYR A 35 4.13 -14.68 -16.50
N TYR A 36 5.18 -14.18 -15.88
CA TYR A 36 6.16 -13.30 -16.51
C TYR A 36 7.56 -13.80 -16.22
N ILE A 37 8.41 -13.76 -17.24
CA ILE A 37 9.84 -14.09 -17.13
C ILE A 37 10.63 -12.86 -17.55
N PHE A 38 11.57 -12.43 -16.72
CA PHE A 38 12.43 -11.29 -17.01
C PHE A 38 13.22 -11.51 -18.31
N ASN A 39 13.17 -10.53 -19.20
CA ASN A 39 13.83 -10.57 -20.50
C ASN A 39 14.94 -9.50 -20.53
N GLN A 40 16.16 -9.95 -20.30
CA GLN A 40 17.34 -9.08 -20.28
C GLN A 40 17.68 -8.52 -21.68
N GLU A 41 17.30 -9.19 -22.76
CA GLU A 41 17.59 -8.77 -24.15
C GLU A 41 16.72 -7.58 -24.58
N GLU A 42 15.46 -7.55 -24.13
CA GLU A 42 14.51 -6.46 -24.38
C GLU A 42 14.56 -5.36 -23.29
N THR A 43 15.30 -5.59 -22.20
CA THR A 43 15.53 -4.61 -21.14
C THR A 43 16.52 -3.53 -21.59
N GLY A 44 16.33 -2.29 -21.10
CA GLY A 44 17.19 -1.16 -21.43
C GLY A 44 18.68 -1.43 -21.18
N PRO A 45 19.60 -0.91 -22.01
CA PRO A 45 21.03 -1.19 -21.88
C PRO A 45 21.59 -0.82 -20.50
N GLY A 46 22.23 -1.80 -19.85
CA GLY A 46 22.85 -1.62 -18.52
C GLY A 46 21.87 -1.66 -17.35
N LEU A 47 20.58 -1.89 -17.60
CA LEU A 47 19.57 -2.12 -16.56
C LEU A 47 19.44 -3.61 -16.25
N THR A 48 19.15 -3.92 -14.99
CA THR A 48 18.96 -5.28 -14.48
C THR A 48 17.78 -5.36 -13.53
N GLU A 49 17.26 -6.57 -13.31
CA GLU A 49 16.18 -6.80 -12.34
C GLU A 49 16.61 -6.50 -10.88
N ASP A 50 17.91 -6.44 -10.60
CA ASP A 50 18.47 -6.12 -9.27
C ASP A 50 18.68 -4.61 -9.03
N ASP A 51 18.35 -3.76 -10.00
CA ASP A 51 18.51 -2.32 -9.91
C ASP A 51 17.77 -1.75 -8.69
N GLN A 52 18.30 -0.68 -8.08
CA GLN A 52 17.67 -0.06 -6.92
C GLN A 52 16.94 1.23 -7.32
N ILE A 53 15.61 1.16 -7.35
CA ILE A 53 14.75 2.30 -7.68
C ILE A 53 14.09 2.87 -6.42
N THR A 54 13.92 4.20 -6.39
CA THR A 54 13.20 4.88 -5.31
C THR A 54 11.81 5.26 -5.78
N LEU A 55 10.78 4.74 -5.13
CA LEU A 55 9.37 4.90 -5.53
C LEU A 55 8.50 5.32 -4.35
N PRO A 56 7.27 5.82 -4.59
CA PRO A 56 6.27 5.96 -3.54
C PRO A 56 6.09 4.66 -2.75
N TYR A 57 6.10 4.74 -1.42
CA TYR A 57 5.96 3.57 -0.56
C TYR A 57 4.48 3.27 -0.32
N ALA A 58 3.92 2.42 -1.17
CA ALA A 58 2.49 2.07 -1.18
C ALA A 58 1.94 1.66 0.20
N VAL A 59 2.74 0.99 1.03
CA VAL A 59 2.32 0.56 2.37
C VAL A 59 2.18 1.74 3.33
N VAL A 60 3.15 2.65 3.35
CA VAL A 60 3.09 3.86 4.20
C VAL A 60 1.94 4.75 3.76
N ILE A 61 1.80 5.00 2.45
CA ILE A 61 0.70 5.80 1.89
C ILE A 61 -0.66 5.15 2.18
N GLY A 62 -0.75 3.82 2.02
CA GLY A 62 -1.98 3.08 2.31
C GLY A 62 -2.37 3.07 3.78
N PHE A 63 -1.39 2.90 4.67
CA PHE A 63 -1.62 2.92 6.11
C PHE A 63 -2.03 4.31 6.57
N GLU A 64 -1.39 5.36 6.05
CA GLU A 64 -1.79 6.74 6.26
C GLU A 64 -3.24 6.99 5.84
N PHE A 65 -3.62 6.57 4.62
CA PHE A 65 -4.98 6.68 4.11
C PHE A 65 -6.00 5.91 4.97
N PHE A 66 -5.62 4.74 5.48
CA PHE A 66 -6.45 3.96 6.38
C PHE A 66 -6.66 4.67 7.73
N LEU A 67 -5.60 5.25 8.31
CA LEU A 67 -5.68 5.94 9.60
C LEU A 67 -6.65 7.12 9.56
N GLN A 68 -6.71 7.85 8.44
CA GLN A 68 -7.70 8.93 8.25
C GLN A 68 -9.16 8.46 8.31
N GLN A 69 -9.41 7.16 8.12
CA GLN A 69 -10.74 6.56 8.14
C GLN A 69 -11.09 5.90 9.48
N VAL A 70 -10.15 5.83 10.42
CA VAL A 70 -10.40 5.25 11.74
C VAL A 70 -11.41 6.12 12.50
N PRO A 71 -12.52 5.57 13.00
CA PRO A 71 -13.51 6.32 13.76
C PRO A 71 -12.91 7.00 14.99
N VAL A 72 -13.37 8.21 15.30
CA VAL A 72 -12.90 9.01 16.46
C VAL A 72 -12.97 8.21 17.77
N SER A 73 -14.03 7.42 17.99
CA SER A 73 -14.16 6.60 19.20
C SER A 73 -13.08 5.52 19.34
N ALA A 74 -12.63 4.93 18.24
CA ALA A 74 -11.54 3.95 18.25
C ALA A 74 -10.19 4.65 18.49
N SER A 75 -10.02 5.83 17.90
CA SER A 75 -8.87 6.70 18.15
C SER A 75 -8.77 7.08 19.63
N ASP A 76 -9.86 7.52 20.26
CA ASP A 76 -9.90 7.92 21.68
C ASP A 76 -9.55 6.77 22.62
N LEU A 77 -10.01 5.55 22.31
CA LEU A 77 -9.66 4.35 23.09
C LEU A 77 -8.16 4.01 22.98
N LEU A 78 -7.60 4.07 21.78
CA LEU A 78 -6.18 3.82 21.57
C LEU A 78 -5.34 4.90 22.29
N GLN A 79 -5.77 6.14 22.20
CA GLN A 79 -5.15 7.29 22.85
C GLN A 79 -5.09 7.12 24.38
N ALA A 80 -6.22 6.77 25.00
CA ALA A 80 -6.29 6.51 26.45
C ALA A 80 -5.40 5.32 26.87
N ALA A 81 -5.31 4.27 26.04
CA ALA A 81 -4.47 3.12 26.32
C ALA A 81 -2.97 3.48 26.32
N ILE A 82 -2.52 4.31 25.37
CA ILE A 82 -1.12 4.80 25.32
C ILE A 82 -0.84 5.68 26.54
N GLY A 83 -1.74 6.61 26.85
CA GLY A 83 -1.59 7.47 28.04
C GLY A 83 -1.46 6.68 29.34
N THR A 84 -2.27 5.62 29.51
CA THR A 84 -2.21 4.74 30.69
C THR A 84 -0.86 4.02 30.80
N GLN A 85 -0.27 3.59 29.67
CA GLN A 85 1.05 2.95 29.68
C GLN A 85 2.17 3.94 30.04
N LEU A 86 2.08 5.19 29.61
CA LEU A 86 3.04 6.23 29.99
C LEU A 86 3.00 6.54 31.48
N VAL A 87 1.80 6.65 32.07
CA VAL A 87 1.63 6.86 33.52
C VAL A 87 2.18 5.67 34.33
N ALA A 88 1.96 4.43 33.85
CA ALA A 88 2.54 3.26 34.49
C ALA A 88 4.09 3.28 34.43
N ALA A 89 4.65 3.64 33.27
CA ALA A 89 6.10 3.75 33.08
C ALA A 89 6.72 4.86 33.94
N GLU A 90 6.02 5.98 34.11
CA GLU A 90 6.41 7.06 35.03
C GLU A 90 6.52 6.52 36.47
N GLY A 91 5.48 5.85 36.98
CA GLY A 91 5.48 5.29 38.34
C GLY A 91 6.54 4.21 38.58
N ASP A 92 6.82 3.37 37.57
CA ASP A 92 7.91 2.38 37.64
C ASP A 92 9.28 3.07 37.76
N MET A 93 9.49 4.15 36.99
CA MET A 93 10.73 4.94 37.03
C MET A 93 10.91 5.70 38.34
N GLU A 94 9.84 6.30 38.88
CA GLU A 94 9.89 6.93 40.20
C GLU A 94 10.28 5.92 41.28
N THR A 95 9.65 4.76 41.29
CA THR A 95 9.94 3.67 42.24
C THR A 95 11.39 3.20 42.13
N MET A 96 11.92 3.11 40.91
CA MET A 96 13.31 2.76 40.65
C MET A 96 14.27 3.80 41.23
N MET A 97 14.03 5.08 40.98
CA MET A 97 14.88 6.18 41.44
C MET A 97 14.88 6.31 42.97
N ASP A 98 13.72 6.13 43.60
CA ASP A 98 13.59 6.11 45.07
C ASP A 98 14.35 4.93 45.69
N THR A 99 14.23 3.75 45.08
CA THR A 99 14.99 2.56 45.51
C THR A 99 16.49 2.81 45.41
N LEU A 100 16.95 3.37 44.29
CA LEU A 100 18.36 3.72 44.09
C LEU A 100 18.86 4.72 45.15
N TYR A 101 18.05 5.72 45.47
CA TYR A 101 18.36 6.72 46.49
C TYR A 101 18.55 6.06 47.86
N VAL A 102 17.63 5.18 48.28
CA VAL A 102 17.71 4.44 49.56
C VAL A 102 18.94 3.52 49.60
N GLU A 103 19.26 2.83 48.51
CA GLU A 103 20.43 1.94 48.45
C GLU A 103 21.75 2.71 48.56
N ILE A 104 21.85 3.90 47.95
CA ILE A 104 22.99 4.81 48.14
C ILE A 104 23.06 5.26 49.60
N GLN A 105 21.93 5.56 50.25
CA GLN A 105 21.88 5.91 51.67
C GLN A 105 22.33 4.78 52.60
N ASN A 106 22.13 3.51 52.23
CA ASN A 106 22.50 2.37 53.06
C ASN A 106 23.91 1.84 52.75
N THR A 107 24.45 2.14 51.57
CA THR A 107 25.80 1.71 51.18
C THR A 107 26.89 2.52 51.89
N THR A 108 27.94 1.81 52.31
CA THR A 108 29.15 2.41 52.91
C THR A 108 30.03 3.03 51.81
N MET A 109 30.15 4.36 51.80
CA MET A 109 30.87 5.14 50.78
C MET A 109 31.52 6.39 51.41
N PRO A 110 32.54 7.00 50.77
CA PRO A 110 33.07 8.28 51.23
C PRO A 110 31.98 9.36 51.29
N ARG A 111 31.91 10.13 52.38
CA ARG A 111 30.83 11.11 52.64
C ARG A 111 30.59 12.09 51.49
N LYS A 112 31.67 12.58 50.86
CA LYS A 112 31.58 13.50 49.70
C LYS A 112 30.95 12.83 48.48
N VAL A 113 31.32 11.58 48.20
CA VAL A 113 30.80 10.81 47.06
C VAL A 113 29.32 10.49 47.28
N LYS A 114 28.97 10.04 48.49
CA LYS A 114 27.59 9.75 48.87
C LYS A 114 26.68 10.97 48.71
N GLN A 115 27.10 12.13 49.22
CA GLN A 115 26.31 13.35 49.11
C GLN A 115 26.14 13.77 47.64
N ALA A 116 27.18 13.69 46.82
CA ALA A 116 27.11 14.02 45.41
C ALA A 116 26.14 13.09 44.65
N LEU A 117 26.21 11.77 44.89
CA LEU A 117 25.31 10.80 44.29
C LEU A 117 23.85 11.03 44.69
N LEU A 118 23.57 11.26 45.97
CA LEU A 118 22.19 11.54 46.43
C LEU A 118 21.63 12.81 45.79
N THR A 119 22.45 13.86 45.68
CA THR A 119 22.05 15.09 44.98
C THR A 119 21.80 14.84 43.49
N GLN A 120 22.65 14.05 42.82
CA GLN A 120 22.50 13.76 41.40
C GLN A 120 21.27 12.87 41.12
N VAL A 121 21.02 11.85 41.95
CA VAL A 121 19.83 10.99 41.85
C VAL A 121 18.55 11.79 42.08
N ALA A 122 18.51 12.67 43.09
CA ALA A 122 17.36 13.53 43.34
C ALA A 122 17.08 14.48 42.17
N ALA A 123 18.12 15.12 41.61
CA ALA A 123 17.97 15.98 40.44
C ALA A 123 17.50 15.20 39.20
N THR A 124 18.03 13.99 39.00
CA THR A 124 17.63 13.10 37.89
C THR A 124 16.18 12.67 38.02
N ASN A 125 15.72 12.34 39.24
CA ASN A 125 14.32 11.96 39.49
C ASN A 125 13.36 13.11 39.15
N GLN A 126 13.70 14.34 39.56
CA GLN A 126 12.90 15.52 39.21
C GLN A 126 12.85 15.78 37.70
N SER A 127 13.98 15.63 37.01
CA SER A 127 14.02 15.74 35.54
C SER A 127 13.23 14.64 34.82
N LEU A 128 13.19 13.43 35.38
CA LEU A 128 12.37 12.33 34.86
C LEU A 128 10.88 12.67 34.95
N GLN A 129 10.41 13.20 36.08
CA GLN A 129 9.00 13.61 36.26
C GLN A 129 8.58 14.64 35.19
N VAL A 130 9.35 15.71 35.03
CA VAL A 130 9.08 16.74 34.00
C VAL A 130 9.06 16.11 32.60
N PHE A 131 9.95 15.16 32.33
CA PHE A 131 10.01 14.49 31.04
C PHE A 131 8.82 13.55 30.76
N PHE A 132 8.27 12.90 31.78
CA PHE A 132 7.03 12.13 31.63
C PHE A 132 5.80 13.03 31.52
N GLU A 133 5.72 14.12 32.27
CA GLU A 133 4.65 15.12 32.15
C GLU A 133 4.57 15.67 30.71
N ASP A 134 5.72 16.08 30.14
CA ASP A 134 5.82 16.53 28.75
C ASP A 134 5.36 15.46 27.76
N MET A 135 5.76 14.21 27.95
CA MET A 135 5.41 13.11 27.05
C MET A 135 3.93 12.73 27.12
N ILE A 136 3.36 12.71 28.32
CA ILE A 136 1.93 12.50 28.54
C ILE A 136 1.14 13.63 27.88
N ALA A 137 1.58 14.88 28.03
CA ALA A 137 0.97 16.04 27.38
C ALA A 137 1.07 15.95 25.84
N PHE A 138 2.24 15.59 25.32
CA PHE A 138 2.47 15.37 23.88
C PHE A 138 1.53 14.31 23.32
N VAL A 139 1.44 13.15 23.97
CA VAL A 139 0.53 12.08 23.56
C VAL A 139 -0.90 12.60 23.60
N ASN A 140 -1.38 13.15 24.73
CA ASN A 140 -2.76 13.58 24.91
C ASN A 140 -3.22 14.70 23.94
N THR A 141 -2.30 15.47 23.38
CA THR A 141 -2.60 16.55 22.43
C THR A 141 -2.36 16.16 20.97
N THR A 142 -1.81 14.98 20.72
CA THR A 142 -1.50 14.48 19.38
C THR A 142 -2.58 13.53 18.89
N TYR A 143 -2.93 13.63 17.60
CA TYR A 143 -3.80 12.63 16.98
C TYR A 143 -3.10 11.26 16.95
N VAL A 144 -3.73 10.26 17.57
CA VAL A 144 -3.12 8.94 17.78
C VAL A 144 -2.69 8.25 16.50
N GLY A 145 -3.40 8.48 15.39
CA GLY A 145 -3.08 7.88 14.10
C GLY A 145 -1.75 8.38 13.56
N ASP A 146 -1.48 9.68 13.65
CA ASP A 146 -0.24 10.28 13.17
C ASP A 146 0.95 9.96 14.08
N LEU A 147 0.70 9.81 15.39
CA LEU A 147 1.68 9.27 16.32
C LEU A 147 2.01 7.82 15.98
N LEU A 148 1.00 6.99 15.75
CA LEU A 148 1.17 5.57 15.40
C LEU A 148 1.93 5.42 14.08
N LEU A 149 1.57 6.19 13.06
CA LEU A 149 2.28 6.22 11.79
C LEU A 149 3.76 6.57 12.01
N LYS A 150 4.06 7.64 12.75
CA LYS A 150 5.44 8.04 13.03
C LYS A 150 6.20 6.95 13.78
N VAL A 151 5.64 6.39 14.84
CA VAL A 151 6.24 5.32 15.65
C VAL A 151 6.60 4.11 14.80
N LEU A 152 5.68 3.66 13.94
CA LEU A 152 5.94 2.53 13.04
C LEU A 152 7.04 2.86 12.02
N MET A 153 7.01 4.07 11.46
CA MET A 153 8.04 4.53 10.53
C MET A 153 9.42 4.64 11.18
N CYS A 154 9.51 4.95 12.48
CA CYS A 154 10.76 4.95 13.25
C CYS A 154 11.38 3.56 13.36
N GLY A 155 10.59 2.49 13.23
CA GLY A 155 11.09 1.11 13.23
C GLY A 155 11.80 0.73 11.92
N LEU A 156 11.56 1.48 10.84
CA LEU A 156 11.97 1.12 9.49
C LEU A 156 13.51 1.15 9.29
N PRO A 157 14.06 0.23 8.50
CA PRO A 157 15.49 0.23 8.15
C PRO A 157 15.96 1.54 7.50
N GLU A 158 15.11 2.18 6.70
CA GLU A 158 15.37 3.46 6.05
C GLU A 158 15.65 4.55 7.07
N TYR A 159 14.82 4.65 8.11
CA TYR A 159 15.03 5.61 9.20
C TYR A 159 16.34 5.31 9.94
N LYS A 160 16.57 4.04 10.32
CA LYS A 160 17.79 3.61 11.02
C LYS A 160 19.07 3.87 10.22
N SER A 161 18.97 3.93 8.88
CA SER A 161 20.07 4.30 7.99
C SER A 161 20.31 5.82 7.85
N GLY A 162 19.58 6.66 8.60
CA GLY A 162 19.74 8.12 8.59
C GLY A 162 19.06 8.84 7.43
N ARG A 163 18.19 8.17 6.66
CA ARG A 163 17.49 8.75 5.50
C ARG A 163 16.23 9.54 5.86
N GLY A 164 15.87 9.58 7.15
CA GLY A 164 14.67 10.24 7.65
C GLY A 164 13.38 9.46 7.35
N LEU A 165 12.26 10.01 7.78
CA LEU A 165 10.92 9.43 7.59
C LEU A 165 10.32 10.02 6.32
N THR A 166 10.35 9.24 5.22
CA THR A 166 9.83 9.69 3.93
C THR A 166 8.73 8.75 3.44
N PRO A 167 7.78 9.23 2.62
CA PRO A 167 6.77 8.37 2.00
C PRO A 167 7.32 7.63 0.77
N PHE A 168 8.66 7.58 0.61
CA PHE A 168 9.35 6.89 -0.46
C PHE A 168 10.24 5.79 0.13
N TRP A 169 10.45 4.74 -0.66
CA TRP A 169 11.28 3.61 -0.28
C TRP A 169 12.13 3.14 -1.45
N LYS A 170 13.11 2.29 -1.18
CA LYS A 170 13.95 1.66 -2.19
C LYS A 170 13.56 0.20 -2.35
N THR A 171 13.45 -0.23 -3.59
CA THR A 171 13.15 -1.62 -3.94
C THR A 171 13.72 -1.92 -5.33
N ASP A 172 13.67 -3.19 -5.71
CA ASP A 172 14.00 -3.65 -7.05
C ASP A 172 12.76 -3.62 -7.98
N PRO A 173 12.94 -3.51 -9.31
CA PRO A 173 11.86 -3.51 -10.29
C PRO A 173 10.87 -4.67 -10.15
N PHE A 174 11.35 -5.88 -9.83
CA PHE A 174 10.49 -7.06 -9.71
C PHE A 174 9.56 -6.93 -8.50
N SER A 175 10.12 -6.66 -7.32
CA SER A 175 9.37 -6.44 -6.09
C SER A 175 8.41 -5.26 -6.22
N ALA A 176 8.84 -4.16 -6.86
CA ALA A 176 8.00 -3.00 -7.10
C ALA A 176 6.72 -3.35 -7.90
N TRP A 177 6.82 -4.26 -8.86
CA TRP A 177 5.71 -4.57 -9.77
C TRP A 177 4.87 -5.78 -9.33
N TYR A 178 5.50 -6.83 -8.82
CA TYR A 178 4.85 -8.11 -8.47
C TYR A 178 4.61 -8.30 -6.97
N GLY A 179 5.18 -7.43 -6.13
CA GLY A 179 5.02 -7.48 -4.68
C GLY A 179 6.18 -8.18 -3.97
N TRP A 180 6.16 -8.13 -2.64
CA TRP A 180 7.23 -8.67 -1.79
C TRP A 180 6.67 -9.25 -0.48
N LEU A 181 7.51 -9.99 0.22
CA LEU A 181 7.22 -10.58 1.54
C LEU A 181 7.99 -9.83 2.64
N ASN A 182 7.53 -9.97 3.89
CA ASN A 182 8.18 -9.38 5.06
C ASN A 182 8.41 -7.87 4.93
N ASP A 183 7.39 -7.16 4.46
CA ASP A 183 7.45 -5.71 4.31
C ASP A 183 7.81 -5.03 5.65
N PRO A 184 8.83 -4.14 5.69
CA PRO A 184 9.28 -3.54 6.94
C PRO A 184 8.18 -2.87 7.75
N MET A 185 7.30 -2.08 7.11
CA MET A 185 6.19 -1.42 7.78
C MET A 185 5.16 -2.43 8.31
N ARG A 186 4.80 -3.45 7.51
CA ARG A 186 3.87 -4.50 7.96
C ARG A 186 4.44 -5.37 9.07
N MET A 187 5.76 -5.58 9.10
CA MET A 187 6.44 -6.29 10.18
C MET A 187 6.38 -5.49 11.49
N GLU A 188 6.54 -4.17 11.45
CA GLU A 188 6.36 -3.32 12.64
C GLU A 188 4.91 -3.34 13.14
N ILE A 189 3.92 -3.34 12.23
CA ILE A 189 2.51 -3.52 12.61
C ILE A 189 2.28 -4.89 13.23
N GLU A 190 2.84 -5.96 12.67
CA GLU A 190 2.72 -7.33 13.21
C GLU A 190 3.25 -7.40 14.65
N LYS A 191 4.43 -6.83 14.92
CA LYS A 191 4.99 -6.74 16.27
C LYS A 191 4.04 -6.02 17.24
N LEU A 192 3.44 -4.91 16.80
CA LEU A 192 2.47 -4.18 17.59
C LEU A 192 1.23 -5.03 17.90
N LEU A 193 0.67 -5.70 16.90
CA LEU A 193 -0.50 -6.57 17.07
C LEU A 193 -0.22 -7.75 18.01
N LEU A 194 0.94 -8.40 17.88
CA LEU A 194 1.36 -9.48 18.78
C LEU A 194 1.52 -9.00 20.23
N ASN A 195 2.09 -7.81 20.43
CA ASN A 195 2.21 -7.20 21.76
C ASN A 195 0.82 -6.93 22.37
N VAL A 196 -0.14 -6.45 21.59
CA VAL A 196 -1.52 -6.26 22.03
C VAL A 196 -2.18 -7.60 22.37
N GLN A 197 -2.02 -8.62 21.52
CA GLN A 197 -2.61 -9.95 21.73
C GLN A 197 -2.06 -10.65 22.98
N ASN A 198 -0.76 -10.51 23.26
CA ASN A 198 -0.14 -11.07 24.46
C ASN A 198 -0.61 -10.40 25.76
N LYS A 199 -1.02 -9.13 25.70
CA LYS A 199 -1.57 -8.38 26.84
C LYS A 199 -3.09 -8.55 27.00
N SER A 200 -3.78 -9.06 25.98
CA SER A 200 -5.22 -9.31 26.02
C SER A 200 -5.53 -10.59 26.81
N THR A 201 -6.55 -10.55 27.66
CA THR A 201 -7.11 -11.74 28.33
C THR A 201 -7.87 -12.65 27.36
N ASN A 202 -8.18 -12.15 26.16
CA ASN A 202 -8.84 -12.87 25.09
C ASN A 202 -7.85 -13.04 23.93
N HIS A 203 -7.18 -14.19 23.88
CA HIS A 203 -6.12 -14.50 22.91
C HIS A 203 -6.65 -14.85 21.51
N THR A 204 -7.59 -14.06 20.99
CA THR A 204 -8.02 -14.20 19.59
C THR A 204 -6.87 -13.80 18.68
N ALA A 205 -6.41 -14.73 17.83
CA ALA A 205 -5.42 -14.44 16.80
C ALA A 205 -5.96 -13.33 15.88
N ILE A 206 -5.20 -12.25 15.72
CA ILE A 206 -5.51 -11.20 14.76
C ILE A 206 -4.90 -11.64 13.43
N PRO A 207 -5.71 -12.02 12.42
CA PRO A 207 -5.17 -12.42 11.13
C PRO A 207 -4.44 -11.21 10.50
N TRP A 208 -3.15 -11.39 10.25
CA TRP A 208 -2.27 -10.37 9.68
C TRP A 208 -1.39 -10.99 8.61
N THR A 209 -0.99 -10.18 7.63
CA THR A 209 0.00 -10.58 6.63
C THR A 209 1.06 -9.50 6.50
N ASN A 210 2.31 -9.95 6.41
CA ASN A 210 3.47 -9.13 6.11
C ASN A 210 3.78 -9.04 4.61
N SER A 211 2.98 -9.69 3.76
CA SER A 211 3.11 -9.64 2.30
C SER A 211 2.46 -8.38 1.72
N VAL A 212 3.06 -7.82 0.68
CA VAL A 212 2.47 -6.72 -0.11
C VAL A 212 2.20 -7.22 -1.52
N PRO A 213 0.96 -7.16 -2.01
CA PRO A 213 0.66 -7.50 -3.40
C PRO A 213 1.22 -6.43 -4.34
N GLY A 214 1.75 -6.84 -5.50
CA GLY A 214 2.14 -5.93 -6.57
C GLY A 214 0.96 -5.40 -7.39
N GLY A 215 1.26 -4.49 -8.32
CA GLY A 215 0.30 -3.98 -9.30
C GLY A 215 -0.12 -5.04 -10.33
N ALA A 216 0.73 -6.06 -10.54
CA ALA A 216 0.39 -7.26 -11.28
C ALA A 216 0.65 -8.51 -10.45
N PHE A 217 -0.02 -9.60 -10.79
CA PHE A 217 0.21 -10.91 -10.17
C PHE A 217 1.00 -11.81 -11.13
N ASN A 218 2.09 -12.40 -10.64
CA ASN A 218 2.88 -13.39 -11.37
C ASN A 218 2.45 -14.80 -10.93
N TRP A 219 1.54 -15.44 -11.67
CA TRP A 219 0.99 -16.76 -11.30
C TRP A 219 1.90 -17.89 -11.76
N THR A 220 2.88 -18.23 -10.94
CA THR A 220 3.96 -19.17 -11.31
C THR A 220 3.50 -20.63 -11.45
N SER A 221 2.30 -20.98 -10.99
CA SER A 221 1.70 -22.31 -11.20
C SER A 221 0.18 -22.30 -11.45
N ILE A 222 -0.32 -23.38 -12.05
CA ILE A 222 -1.77 -23.63 -12.24
C ILE A 222 -2.45 -23.77 -10.87
N GLU A 223 -1.80 -24.47 -9.94
CA GLU A 223 -2.30 -24.66 -8.57
C GLU A 223 -2.47 -23.31 -7.87
N GLU A 224 -1.47 -22.43 -7.95
CA GLU A 224 -1.56 -21.07 -7.41
C GLU A 224 -2.70 -20.27 -8.06
N THR A 225 -2.84 -20.36 -9.38
CA THR A 225 -3.93 -19.70 -10.10
C THR A 225 -5.29 -20.20 -9.60
N ARG A 226 -5.47 -21.52 -9.44
CA ARG A 226 -6.69 -22.13 -8.87
C ARG A 226 -6.95 -21.73 -7.42
N ARG A 227 -5.91 -21.38 -6.65
CA ARG A 227 -5.97 -20.96 -5.24
C ARG A 227 -6.37 -19.47 -5.06
N ARG A 228 -6.48 -18.68 -6.15
CA ARG A 228 -6.81 -17.24 -6.09
C ARG A 228 -7.76 -16.70 -7.16
N ARG A 229 -7.98 -17.40 -8.26
CA ARG A 229 -8.83 -16.93 -9.37
C ARG A 229 -9.96 -17.91 -9.67
N GLN A 230 -11.10 -17.35 -10.06
CA GLN A 230 -12.23 -18.09 -10.62
C GLN A 230 -12.26 -17.99 -12.15
N PRO A 231 -12.93 -18.94 -12.83
CA PRO A 231 -12.96 -18.95 -14.29
C PRO A 231 -13.74 -17.76 -14.85
N ASP A 232 -13.22 -17.22 -15.92
CA ASP A 232 -13.94 -16.29 -16.78
C ASP A 232 -14.88 -17.07 -17.69
N VAL A 233 -15.99 -16.46 -18.10
CA VAL A 233 -16.96 -17.04 -19.03
C VAL A 233 -17.12 -16.10 -20.22
N PHE A 234 -16.92 -16.62 -21.43
CA PHE A 234 -17.00 -15.86 -22.67
C PHE A 234 -18.00 -16.47 -23.63
N LYS A 235 -18.55 -15.63 -24.50
CA LYS A 235 -19.31 -16.10 -25.67
C LYS A 235 -18.36 -16.67 -26.72
N THR A 236 -18.73 -17.82 -27.30
CA THR A 236 -17.94 -18.50 -28.34
C THR A 236 -18.15 -17.91 -29.74
N GLY A 237 -19.20 -17.11 -29.91
CA GLY A 237 -19.63 -16.61 -31.21
C GLY A 237 -20.43 -17.62 -32.04
N LYS A 238 -20.73 -18.82 -31.51
CA LYS A 238 -21.46 -19.89 -32.23
C LYS A 238 -22.81 -19.42 -32.80
N ARG A 239 -23.59 -18.66 -32.02
CA ARG A 239 -24.89 -18.10 -32.47
C ARG A 239 -24.75 -16.83 -33.27
N ASN A 240 -23.75 -16.02 -32.94
CA ASN A 240 -23.52 -14.72 -33.56
C ASN A 240 -22.01 -14.41 -33.54
N PRO A 241 -21.33 -14.40 -34.70
CA PRO A 241 -19.89 -14.14 -34.77
C PRO A 241 -19.51 -12.73 -34.29
N ASN A 242 -20.44 -11.78 -34.27
CA ASN A 242 -20.22 -10.44 -33.72
C ASN A 242 -20.08 -10.45 -32.18
N GLN A 243 -20.36 -11.57 -31.52
CA GLN A 243 -20.31 -11.69 -30.07
C GLN A 243 -19.15 -12.55 -29.55
N ILE A 244 -18.28 -13.07 -30.43
CA ILE A 244 -17.13 -13.87 -30.00
C ILE A 244 -16.25 -13.09 -29.01
N GLY A 245 -15.79 -13.76 -27.96
CA GLY A 245 -14.87 -13.18 -26.98
C GLY A 245 -15.49 -12.15 -26.04
N GLN A 246 -16.80 -11.87 -26.14
CA GLN A 246 -17.49 -11.01 -25.19
C GLN A 246 -17.60 -11.71 -23.83
N TYR A 247 -17.34 -10.97 -22.75
CA TYR A 247 -17.58 -11.42 -21.40
C TYR A 247 -19.06 -11.75 -21.17
N VAL A 248 -19.27 -12.88 -20.50
CA VAL A 248 -20.54 -13.24 -19.84
C VAL A 248 -20.37 -13.08 -18.34
N ARG A 249 -19.22 -13.53 -17.81
CA ARG A 249 -18.80 -13.33 -16.42
C ARG A 249 -17.29 -13.17 -16.34
N TYR A 250 -16.82 -12.29 -15.47
CA TYR A 250 -15.39 -12.14 -15.13
C TYR A 250 -15.17 -12.70 -13.73
N GLN A 251 -14.35 -13.74 -13.59
CA GLN A 251 -14.13 -14.45 -12.33
C GLN A 251 -15.44 -14.79 -11.61
N ASN A 252 -16.37 -15.40 -12.35
CA ASN A 252 -17.75 -15.69 -11.93
C ASN A 252 -18.62 -14.46 -11.60
N MET A 253 -18.17 -13.22 -11.74
CA MET A 253 -18.98 -12.03 -11.47
C MET A 253 -19.75 -11.58 -12.72
N THR A 254 -21.02 -11.16 -12.55
CA THR A 254 -21.87 -10.58 -13.60
C THR A 254 -21.81 -9.06 -13.65
N GLU A 255 -21.46 -8.45 -12.52
CA GLU A 255 -21.07 -7.06 -12.34
C GLU A 255 -19.81 -7.02 -11.47
N MET A 256 -19.04 -5.95 -11.51
CA MET A 256 -17.77 -5.89 -10.81
C MET A 256 -17.96 -5.79 -9.29
N TRP A 257 -17.25 -6.65 -8.57
CA TRP A 257 -17.10 -6.62 -7.12
C TRP A 257 -15.64 -6.74 -6.73
N SER A 258 -15.16 -5.86 -5.85
CA SER A 258 -13.81 -5.95 -5.29
C SER A 258 -13.88 -6.45 -3.85
N CYS A 259 -12.99 -7.37 -3.49
CA CYS A 259 -12.88 -7.76 -2.10
C CYS A 259 -11.90 -6.85 -1.36
N VAL A 260 -12.44 -5.87 -0.63
CA VAL A 260 -11.66 -4.87 0.10
C VAL A 260 -11.67 -5.10 1.61
N VAL A 261 -12.48 -6.03 2.11
CA VAL A 261 -12.53 -6.40 3.55
C VAL A 261 -12.36 -7.91 3.72
N PRO A 262 -11.16 -8.46 3.42
CA PRO A 262 -10.92 -9.90 3.43
C PRO A 262 -11.22 -10.57 4.77
N VAL A 263 -11.02 -9.87 5.89
CA VAL A 263 -11.28 -10.41 7.24
C VAL A 263 -12.72 -10.87 7.46
N LEU A 264 -13.70 -10.37 6.69
CA LEU A 264 -15.10 -10.80 6.80
C LEU A 264 -15.38 -12.16 6.17
N SER A 265 -14.51 -12.62 5.27
CA SER A 265 -14.65 -13.93 4.62
C SER A 265 -13.46 -14.87 4.83
N GLN A 266 -12.46 -14.45 5.60
CA GLN A 266 -11.37 -15.32 5.98
C GLN A 266 -11.85 -16.42 6.93
N ASN A 267 -11.55 -17.65 6.56
CA ASN A 267 -11.42 -18.72 7.55
C ASN A 267 -10.25 -18.34 8.46
N THR A 268 -10.52 -18.11 9.75
CA THR A 268 -9.50 -17.71 10.74
C THR A 268 -8.56 -18.86 11.14
N SER A 269 -8.71 -20.04 10.53
CA SER A 269 -7.73 -21.12 10.64
C SER A 269 -6.36 -20.68 10.12
N LEU A 270 -5.29 -21.15 10.77
CA LEU A 270 -3.93 -20.96 10.29
C LEU A 270 -3.77 -21.46 8.85
N TYR A 271 -3.00 -20.73 8.04
CA TYR A 271 -2.64 -21.15 6.69
C TYR A 271 -1.94 -22.51 6.71
N VAL A 272 -2.37 -23.42 5.83
CA VAL A 272 -1.71 -24.70 5.56
C VAL A 272 -1.14 -24.65 4.15
N GLU A 273 0.16 -24.93 4.03
CA GLU A 273 0.85 -24.96 2.74
C GLU A 273 0.18 -25.96 1.78
N GLY A 274 -0.08 -25.53 0.55
CA GLY A 274 -0.74 -26.34 -0.49
C GLY A 274 -2.27 -26.27 -0.51
N GLU A 275 -2.94 -25.83 0.56
CA GLU A 275 -4.41 -25.69 0.56
C GLU A 275 -4.88 -24.35 -0.03
N GLN A 276 -6.16 -24.24 -0.42
CA GLN A 276 -6.74 -22.98 -0.89
C GLN A 276 -6.91 -22.01 0.28
N PHE A 277 -6.26 -20.85 0.21
CA PHE A 277 -6.38 -19.81 1.23
C PHE A 277 -6.58 -18.45 0.55
N PRO A 278 -7.72 -18.25 -0.12
CA PRO A 278 -7.98 -16.97 -0.77
C PRO A 278 -8.19 -15.90 0.32
N ALA A 279 -7.74 -14.67 0.06
CA ALA A 279 -7.95 -13.57 0.98
C ALA A 279 -9.45 -13.36 1.28
N CYS A 280 -10.31 -13.73 0.33
CA CYS A 280 -11.76 -13.73 0.48
C CYS A 280 -12.37 -15.01 -0.07
N ALA A 281 -13.52 -15.42 0.47
CA ALA A 281 -14.31 -16.49 -0.13
C ALA A 281 -14.62 -16.15 -1.59
N TYR A 282 -14.53 -17.13 -2.49
CA TYR A 282 -14.79 -16.86 -3.90
C TYR A 282 -16.20 -16.35 -4.15
N PHE A 283 -16.30 -15.28 -4.94
CA PHE A 283 -17.56 -14.65 -5.30
C PHE A 283 -18.51 -15.64 -6.00
N GLN A 284 -19.78 -15.61 -5.62
CA GLN A 284 -20.81 -16.39 -6.30
C GLN A 284 -21.79 -15.45 -7.02
N HIS A 285 -22.00 -15.67 -8.32
CA HIS A 285 -22.88 -14.85 -9.14
C HIS A 285 -24.35 -14.81 -8.72
N ASP A 286 -24.78 -15.75 -7.89
CA ASP A 286 -26.13 -15.87 -7.35
C ASP A 286 -26.26 -15.28 -5.94
N TRP A 287 -25.18 -14.69 -5.39
CA TRP A 287 -25.26 -13.93 -4.15
C TRP A 287 -26.14 -12.68 -4.31
N THR A 288 -26.90 -12.37 -3.26
CA THR A 288 -27.49 -11.04 -3.11
C THR A 288 -26.41 -10.02 -2.75
N ASP A 289 -26.70 -8.73 -2.95
CA ASP A 289 -25.79 -7.65 -2.54
C ASP A 289 -25.43 -7.77 -1.04
N GLU A 290 -26.39 -8.12 -0.17
CA GLU A 290 -26.11 -8.33 1.26
C GLU A 290 -25.14 -9.48 1.52
N GLN A 291 -25.28 -10.60 0.81
CA GLN A 291 -24.38 -11.75 0.95
C GLN A 291 -22.96 -11.39 0.47
N ALA A 292 -22.84 -10.68 -0.64
CA ALA A 292 -21.54 -10.17 -1.11
C ALA A 292 -20.91 -9.22 -0.07
N LEU A 293 -21.69 -8.30 0.49
CA LEU A 293 -21.22 -7.37 1.53
C LEU A 293 -20.75 -8.10 2.79
N GLN A 294 -21.48 -9.13 3.24
CA GLN A 294 -21.12 -9.99 4.36
C GLN A 294 -19.84 -10.80 4.09
N ALA A 295 -19.59 -11.18 2.84
CA ALA A 295 -18.36 -11.83 2.42
C ALA A 295 -17.18 -10.85 2.21
N GLY A 296 -17.34 -9.55 2.51
CA GLY A 296 -16.27 -8.55 2.42
C GLY A 296 -16.08 -7.93 1.03
N TYR A 297 -16.99 -8.20 0.09
CA TYR A 297 -17.00 -7.56 -1.23
C TYR A 297 -17.70 -6.21 -1.20
N ARG A 298 -17.27 -5.31 -2.08
CA ARG A 298 -17.87 -3.99 -2.32
C ARG A 298 -17.91 -3.72 -3.83
N LYS A 299 -18.95 -3.01 -4.29
CA LYS A 299 -18.96 -2.46 -5.66
C LYS A 299 -17.96 -1.30 -5.70
N PRO A 300 -16.97 -1.30 -6.62
CA PRO A 300 -15.97 -0.24 -6.66
C PRO A 300 -16.54 1.11 -7.11
N PHE A 301 -17.63 1.12 -7.87
CA PHE A 301 -18.20 2.33 -8.45
C PHE A 301 -19.67 2.55 -8.07
N ALA A 302 -20.21 3.74 -8.32
CA ALA A 302 -21.49 4.18 -7.76
C ALA A 302 -22.73 3.50 -8.37
N THR A 303 -22.66 3.04 -9.62
CA THR A 303 -23.85 2.57 -10.37
C THR A 303 -23.61 1.20 -11.00
N ALA A 304 -24.70 0.49 -11.33
CA ALA A 304 -24.62 -0.76 -12.08
C ALA A 304 -23.98 -0.57 -13.47
N TYR A 305 -24.17 0.59 -14.11
CA TYR A 305 -23.51 0.87 -15.39
C TYR A 305 -22.00 0.97 -15.22
N ALA A 306 -21.51 1.66 -14.20
CA ALA A 306 -20.08 1.81 -13.91
C ALA A 306 -19.43 0.45 -13.61
N ASN A 307 -20.12 -0.40 -12.84
CA ASN A 307 -19.67 -1.74 -12.46
C ASN A 307 -19.94 -2.81 -13.52
N ARG A 308 -20.48 -2.48 -14.70
CA ARG A 308 -20.78 -3.50 -15.71
C ARG A 308 -19.50 -4.17 -16.22
N ILE A 309 -19.56 -5.47 -16.46
CA ILE A 309 -18.52 -6.23 -17.16
C ILE A 309 -19.00 -6.45 -18.61
N SER A 310 -18.49 -5.67 -19.55
CA SER A 310 -18.97 -5.65 -20.94
C SER A 310 -17.82 -5.45 -21.93
N GLY A 311 -17.97 -6.02 -23.13
CA GLY A 311 -16.93 -6.04 -24.15
C GLY A 311 -16.09 -7.32 -24.09
N THR A 312 -14.97 -7.31 -24.81
CA THR A 312 -14.02 -8.44 -24.81
C THR A 312 -12.84 -8.14 -23.88
N ASN A 313 -11.94 -9.11 -23.71
CA ASN A 313 -10.68 -8.92 -22.97
C ASN A 313 -9.55 -8.36 -23.84
N GLY A 314 -9.84 -7.95 -25.09
CA GLY A 314 -8.85 -7.43 -26.04
C GLY A 314 -8.13 -8.47 -26.90
N ASN A 315 -8.24 -9.77 -26.58
CA ASN A 315 -7.56 -10.83 -27.36
C ASN A 315 -8.28 -11.19 -28.66
N GLY A 316 -9.45 -10.61 -28.89
CA GLY A 316 -10.27 -10.82 -30.08
C GLY A 316 -11.56 -10.02 -29.98
N PHE A 317 -12.17 -9.77 -31.13
CA PHE A 317 -13.36 -8.94 -31.28
C PHE A 317 -14.39 -9.63 -32.17
N GLY A 318 -15.64 -9.19 -32.02
CA GLY A 318 -16.76 -9.58 -32.88
C GLY A 318 -16.42 -9.37 -34.35
N ARG A 319 -16.61 -10.39 -35.19
CA ARG A 319 -16.23 -10.32 -36.61
C ARG A 319 -17.44 -10.31 -37.56
N PRO A 320 -17.41 -9.47 -38.62
CA PRO A 320 -16.32 -8.54 -38.99
C PRO A 320 -16.32 -7.24 -38.17
N VAL A 321 -15.14 -6.68 -37.91
CA VAL A 321 -14.93 -5.43 -37.15
C VAL A 321 -15.06 -4.21 -38.07
N LEU A 322 -16.31 -3.84 -38.33
CA LEU A 322 -16.63 -2.72 -39.22
C LEU A 322 -17.02 -1.44 -38.47
N THR A 323 -17.28 -1.53 -37.16
CA THR A 323 -17.77 -0.42 -36.35
C THR A 323 -16.68 0.61 -36.03
N PRO A 324 -17.05 1.89 -35.85
CA PRO A 324 -16.11 2.94 -35.45
C PRO A 324 -15.66 2.81 -33.98
N GLN A 325 -16.28 1.91 -33.21
CA GLN A 325 -15.95 1.64 -31.82
C GLN A 325 -16.04 0.15 -31.50
N VAL A 326 -15.19 -0.31 -30.60
CA VAL A 326 -15.21 -1.67 -30.05
C VAL A 326 -15.20 -1.62 -28.53
N GLY A 327 -15.97 -2.50 -27.88
CA GLY A 327 -16.09 -2.55 -26.43
C GLY A 327 -15.07 -3.49 -25.79
N LEU A 328 -14.48 -3.05 -24.69
CA LEU A 328 -13.46 -3.76 -23.91
C LEU A 328 -13.79 -3.70 -22.43
N TYR A 329 -13.49 -4.77 -21.70
CA TYR A 329 -13.39 -4.72 -20.24
C TYR A 329 -11.91 -4.73 -19.84
N LEU A 330 -11.45 -3.64 -19.24
CA LEU A 330 -10.08 -3.51 -18.75
C LEU A 330 -10.04 -3.89 -17.27
N SER A 331 -9.57 -5.11 -17.00
CA SER A 331 -9.51 -5.66 -15.63
C SER A 331 -8.58 -4.90 -14.68
N GLU A 332 -7.63 -4.15 -15.20
CA GLU A 332 -6.62 -3.39 -14.43
C GLU A 332 -7.19 -2.10 -13.84
N ILE A 333 -8.26 -1.58 -14.43
CA ILE A 333 -9.00 -0.41 -13.92
C ILE A 333 -10.47 -0.75 -13.62
N TYR A 334 -10.82 -2.03 -13.69
CA TYR A 334 -12.17 -2.57 -13.44
C TYR A 334 -13.30 -1.88 -14.23
N ARG A 335 -13.00 -1.40 -15.44
CA ARG A 335 -13.91 -0.56 -16.23
C ARG A 335 -14.17 -1.15 -17.60
N SER A 336 -15.44 -1.11 -18.00
CA SER A 336 -15.85 -1.32 -19.40
C SER A 336 -15.71 -0.01 -20.19
N VAL A 337 -14.87 -0.02 -21.22
CA VAL A 337 -14.52 1.13 -22.07
C VAL A 337 -14.84 0.85 -23.54
N TYR A 338 -14.80 1.91 -24.35
CA TYR A 338 -14.87 1.79 -25.81
C TYR A 338 -13.59 2.33 -26.44
N ALA A 339 -12.92 1.52 -27.25
CA ALA A 339 -11.83 2.03 -28.08
C ALA A 339 -12.41 2.58 -29.40
N ALA A 340 -11.94 3.76 -29.82
CA ALA A 340 -12.39 4.43 -31.04
C ALA A 340 -11.43 4.16 -32.20
N TYR A 341 -11.98 3.98 -33.40
CA TYR A 341 -11.22 3.87 -34.64
C TYR A 341 -10.42 5.16 -34.88
N LYS A 342 -9.12 5.01 -35.18
CA LYS A 342 -8.22 6.11 -35.54
C LYS A 342 -7.93 6.13 -37.04
N LYS A 343 -7.42 5.02 -37.60
CA LYS A 343 -7.01 4.91 -39.01
C LYS A 343 -6.81 3.45 -39.43
N ASP A 344 -6.72 3.22 -40.74
CA ASP A 344 -6.24 1.95 -41.28
C ASP A 344 -4.70 1.92 -41.30
N ILE A 345 -4.13 0.74 -41.11
CA ILE A 345 -2.68 0.46 -41.09
C ILE A 345 -2.40 -0.70 -42.05
N ASP A 346 -1.29 -0.62 -42.78
CA ASP A 346 -0.76 -1.75 -43.52
C ASP A 346 0.19 -2.56 -42.63
N TRP A 347 -0.23 -3.78 -42.27
CA TRP A 347 0.58 -4.73 -41.50
C TRP A 347 1.03 -5.85 -42.44
N HIS A 348 2.21 -5.71 -43.03
CA HIS A 348 2.81 -6.67 -43.97
C HIS A 348 1.91 -7.05 -45.15
N GLY A 349 1.20 -6.09 -45.75
CA GLY A 349 0.26 -6.30 -46.85
C GLY A 349 -1.16 -6.67 -46.42
N VAL A 350 -1.42 -6.74 -45.11
CA VAL A 350 -2.76 -6.94 -44.53
C VAL A 350 -3.27 -5.62 -43.96
N THR A 351 -4.41 -5.15 -44.48
CA THR A 351 -5.06 -3.94 -43.94
C THR A 351 -5.69 -4.23 -42.58
N THR A 352 -5.22 -3.54 -41.55
CA THR A 352 -5.76 -3.59 -40.18
C THR A 352 -6.34 -2.24 -39.79
N ARG A 353 -7.21 -2.25 -38.78
CA ARG A 353 -7.87 -1.04 -38.26
C ARG A 353 -7.31 -0.71 -36.89
N ARG A 354 -6.70 0.47 -36.75
CA ARG A 354 -6.20 0.98 -35.47
C ARG A 354 -7.34 1.53 -34.64
N TYR A 355 -7.43 1.06 -33.41
CA TYR A 355 -8.29 1.59 -32.36
C TYR A 355 -7.43 2.14 -31.22
N GLY A 356 -7.93 3.15 -30.49
CA GLY A 356 -7.30 3.70 -29.30
C GLY A 356 -8.28 3.95 -28.17
N LEU A 357 -7.81 3.91 -26.93
CA LEU A 357 -8.63 4.27 -25.77
C LEU A 357 -9.04 5.75 -25.84
N GLN A 358 -10.25 6.07 -25.37
CA GLN A 358 -10.79 7.42 -25.49
C GLN A 358 -10.41 8.27 -24.27
N SER A 359 -9.79 9.43 -24.47
CA SER A 359 -9.44 10.35 -23.37
C SER A 359 -10.66 10.78 -22.54
N LYS A 360 -11.83 10.87 -23.18
CA LYS A 360 -13.09 11.23 -22.52
C LYS A 360 -13.50 10.28 -21.40
N ASP A 361 -13.03 9.03 -21.42
CA ASP A 361 -13.28 8.08 -20.35
C ASP A 361 -12.58 8.52 -19.04
N LEU A 362 -11.48 9.27 -19.14
CA LEU A 362 -10.69 9.75 -18.00
C LEU A 362 -10.90 11.24 -17.68
N GLU A 363 -11.86 11.90 -18.34
CA GLU A 363 -12.20 13.30 -18.05
C GLU A 363 -12.87 13.45 -16.67
N ASN A 364 -12.66 14.61 -16.03
CA ASN A 364 -13.38 14.99 -14.81
C ASN A 364 -14.90 15.03 -15.05
N ALA A 365 -15.67 14.67 -14.02
CA ALA A 365 -17.14 14.66 -14.02
C ALA A 365 -17.80 15.99 -14.42
N THR A 366 -17.12 17.13 -14.28
CA THR A 366 -17.59 18.44 -14.72
C THR A 366 -17.55 18.55 -16.25
N SER A 367 -16.51 17.99 -16.89
CA SER A 367 -16.35 17.97 -18.34
C SER A 367 -17.17 16.84 -18.99
N ASN A 368 -17.19 15.67 -18.35
CA ASN A 368 -18.00 14.53 -18.75
C ASN A 368 -18.84 14.04 -17.55
N PRO A 369 -20.11 14.50 -17.40
CA PRO A 369 -20.99 14.14 -16.28
C PRO A 369 -21.18 12.65 -16.06
N ASP A 370 -21.09 11.83 -17.12
CA ASP A 370 -21.17 10.37 -16.98
C ASP A 370 -20.01 9.82 -16.16
N ASN A 371 -18.87 10.50 -16.04
CA ASN A 371 -17.73 10.03 -15.25
C ASN A 371 -17.92 10.22 -13.72
N ALA A 372 -18.98 10.90 -13.27
CA ALA A 372 -19.32 11.00 -11.85
C ALA A 372 -19.55 9.63 -11.20
N GLN A 373 -20.07 8.66 -11.96
CA GLN A 373 -20.31 7.30 -11.48
C GLN A 373 -19.03 6.52 -11.18
N PHE A 374 -17.89 6.95 -11.73
CA PHE A 374 -16.55 6.41 -11.48
C PHE A 374 -15.78 7.22 -10.42
N TYR A 375 -16.44 8.19 -9.77
CA TYR A 375 -15.82 9.09 -8.78
C TYR A 375 -14.66 9.94 -9.34
N ASN A 376 -14.67 10.24 -10.64
CA ASN A 376 -13.67 11.09 -11.30
C ASN A 376 -13.95 12.58 -11.05
N PHE A 377 -13.86 12.99 -9.79
CA PHE A 377 -14.06 14.38 -9.37
C PHE A 377 -12.74 15.19 -9.29
N GLY A 378 -11.60 14.51 -9.35
CA GLY A 378 -10.26 15.09 -9.41
C GLY A 378 -9.88 15.57 -10.81
N PRO A 379 -8.64 16.07 -11.03
CA PRO A 379 -8.22 16.59 -12.34
C PRO A 379 -8.44 15.59 -13.49
N SER A 380 -8.81 16.10 -14.67
CA SER A 380 -9.00 15.26 -15.87
C SER A 380 -7.71 14.52 -16.26
N GLY A 381 -7.85 13.34 -16.87
CA GLY A 381 -6.77 12.49 -17.36
C GLY A 381 -6.46 11.27 -16.49
N MET A 382 -7.25 11.02 -15.45
CA MET A 382 -7.06 9.90 -14.54
C MET A 382 -8.40 9.26 -14.13
N GLU A 383 -8.38 7.95 -13.93
CA GLU A 383 -9.44 7.18 -13.30
C GLU A 383 -9.17 7.06 -11.80
N ASN A 384 -10.18 7.35 -10.97
CA ASN A 384 -10.11 7.08 -9.55
C ASN A 384 -10.40 5.60 -9.26
N THR A 385 -9.37 4.86 -8.86
CA THR A 385 -9.49 3.44 -8.51
C THR A 385 -9.45 3.18 -7.00
N THR A 386 -9.61 4.22 -6.19
CA THR A 386 -9.43 4.16 -4.74
C THR A 386 -10.35 3.13 -4.08
N SER A 387 -11.65 3.17 -4.38
CA SER A 387 -12.63 2.21 -3.85
C SER A 387 -12.41 0.77 -4.32
N ALA A 388 -11.72 0.60 -5.45
CA ALA A 388 -11.41 -0.70 -6.02
C ALA A 388 -10.21 -1.37 -5.33
N PHE A 389 -9.16 -0.60 -5.04
CA PHE A 389 -7.93 -1.11 -4.42
C PHE A 389 -7.86 -0.92 -2.89
N GLY A 390 -8.72 -0.06 -2.32
CA GLY A 390 -8.66 0.30 -0.90
C GLY A 390 -7.47 1.22 -0.55
N LEU A 391 -6.83 1.81 -1.55
CA LEU A 391 -5.64 2.67 -1.47
C LEU A 391 -5.84 3.88 -2.39
N PRO A 392 -5.23 5.04 -2.13
CA PRO A 392 -5.46 6.27 -2.91
C PRO A 392 -4.73 6.22 -4.27
N VAL A 393 -5.14 5.28 -5.13
CA VAL A 393 -4.54 4.92 -6.41
C VAL A 393 -5.37 5.44 -7.57
N PHE A 394 -4.69 6.05 -8.53
CA PHE A 394 -5.26 6.63 -9.74
C PHE A 394 -4.53 6.10 -10.97
N VAL A 395 -5.28 5.77 -12.03
CA VAL A 395 -4.70 5.27 -13.28
C VAL A 395 -4.86 6.29 -14.39
N SER A 396 -3.79 6.58 -15.12
CA SER A 396 -3.76 7.56 -16.20
C SER A 396 -3.13 6.98 -17.46
N PHE A 397 -3.09 7.73 -18.55
CA PHE A 397 -2.08 7.48 -19.57
C PHE A 397 -0.68 7.86 -19.03
N PRO A 398 0.41 7.25 -19.56
CA PRO A 398 1.76 7.63 -19.21
C PRO A 398 2.04 9.11 -19.37
N HIS A 399 2.80 9.63 -18.41
CA HIS A 399 3.19 11.04 -18.30
C HIS A 399 1.99 12.01 -18.25
N PHE A 400 0.82 11.50 -17.81
CA PHE A 400 -0.46 12.20 -17.86
C PHE A 400 -0.82 12.70 -19.27
N LEU A 401 -0.54 11.90 -20.31
CA LEU A 401 -1.02 12.20 -21.66
C LEU A 401 -2.55 12.41 -21.63
N HIS A 402 -3.00 13.51 -22.26
CA HIS A 402 -4.39 14.01 -22.22
C HIS A 402 -4.90 14.49 -20.85
N GLY A 403 -4.03 14.58 -19.84
CA GLY A 403 -4.38 15.05 -18.51
C GLY A 403 -4.34 16.56 -18.33
N ASP A 404 -4.90 17.01 -17.20
CA ASP A 404 -4.89 18.40 -16.77
C ASP A 404 -3.43 18.89 -16.63
N PRO A 405 -3.07 20.08 -17.18
CA PRO A 405 -1.73 20.63 -17.08
C PRO A 405 -1.18 20.74 -15.65
N ARG A 406 -2.06 20.82 -14.64
CA ARG A 406 -1.66 20.85 -13.23
C ARG A 406 -1.01 19.54 -12.77
N LEU A 407 -1.41 18.40 -13.34
CA LEU A 407 -0.79 17.10 -13.03
C LEU A 407 0.66 17.06 -13.54
N ILE A 408 0.88 17.56 -14.76
CA ILE A 408 2.20 17.63 -15.39
C ILE A 408 3.08 18.64 -14.66
N GLY A 409 2.54 19.82 -14.34
CA GLY A 409 3.27 20.88 -13.65
C GLY A 409 3.65 20.57 -12.19
N ALA A 410 2.99 19.59 -11.56
CA ALA A 410 3.26 19.20 -10.17
C ALA A 410 4.52 18.33 -10.02
N VAL A 411 4.99 17.68 -11.09
CA VAL A 411 6.12 16.75 -11.03
C VAL A 411 7.12 17.02 -12.15
N GLU A 412 8.30 17.54 -11.79
CA GLU A 412 9.42 17.68 -12.73
C GLU A 412 9.89 16.31 -13.25
N GLY A 413 10.00 16.17 -14.57
CA GLY A 413 10.46 14.97 -15.27
C GLY A 413 9.41 14.32 -16.19
N LEU A 414 8.18 14.86 -16.21
CA LEU A 414 7.12 14.40 -17.09
C LEU A 414 7.19 15.03 -18.48
N ASP A 415 6.96 14.22 -19.50
CA ASP A 415 7.00 14.61 -20.91
C ASP A 415 5.96 13.80 -21.71
N PRO A 416 4.68 14.22 -21.77
CA PRO A 416 3.63 13.48 -22.47
C PRO A 416 3.82 13.52 -23.99
N ASN A 417 3.77 12.34 -24.62
CA ASN A 417 3.94 12.18 -26.06
C ASN A 417 2.95 11.14 -26.60
N GLU A 418 2.10 11.50 -27.57
CA GLU A 418 1.04 10.61 -28.08
C GLU A 418 1.61 9.35 -28.75
N ASP A 419 2.69 9.45 -29.51
CA ASP A 419 3.28 8.30 -30.22
C ASP A 419 3.85 7.25 -29.24
N VAL A 420 4.34 7.71 -28.08
CA VAL A 420 4.99 6.86 -27.08
C VAL A 420 4.02 6.42 -25.98
N HIS A 421 3.06 7.26 -25.59
CA HIS A 421 2.26 7.07 -24.38
C HIS A 421 0.80 6.69 -24.66
N ASP A 422 0.35 6.71 -25.91
CA ASP A 422 -1.03 6.29 -26.20
C ASP A 422 -1.22 4.77 -26.10
N SER A 423 -2.44 4.36 -25.77
CA SER A 423 -2.90 2.97 -25.75
C SER A 423 -3.70 2.65 -27.00
N ILE A 424 -3.11 1.82 -27.87
CA ILE A 424 -3.65 1.49 -29.20
C ILE A 424 -3.60 -0.01 -29.47
N PHE A 425 -4.43 -0.47 -30.40
CA PHE A 425 -4.31 -1.82 -30.96
C PHE A 425 -4.85 -1.85 -32.39
N ASP A 426 -4.27 -2.73 -33.21
CA ASP A 426 -4.58 -2.88 -34.62
C ASP A 426 -5.28 -4.22 -34.87
N VAL A 427 -6.48 -4.19 -35.43
CA VAL A 427 -7.32 -5.39 -35.62
C VAL A 427 -7.50 -5.70 -37.09
N GLU A 428 -7.30 -6.96 -37.49
CA GLU A 428 -7.67 -7.40 -38.83
C GLU A 428 -9.21 -7.53 -38.91
N PRO A 429 -9.90 -6.81 -39.82
CA PRO A 429 -11.36 -6.68 -39.78
C PRO A 429 -12.14 -7.97 -39.95
N GLN A 430 -11.69 -8.92 -40.77
CA GLN A 430 -12.48 -10.10 -41.11
C GLN A 430 -12.42 -11.18 -40.04
N THR A 431 -11.28 -11.32 -39.38
CA THR A 431 -11.05 -12.30 -38.31
C THR A 431 -11.39 -11.74 -36.93
N GLY A 432 -11.29 -10.42 -36.76
CA GLY A 432 -11.42 -9.74 -35.47
C GLY A 432 -10.24 -9.98 -34.53
N LEU A 433 -9.09 -10.40 -35.06
CA LEU A 433 -7.89 -10.69 -34.27
C LEU A 433 -6.94 -9.49 -34.24
N PRO A 434 -6.34 -9.16 -33.07
CA PRO A 434 -5.33 -8.13 -32.99
C PRO A 434 -4.01 -8.60 -33.64
N THR A 435 -3.34 -7.68 -34.32
CA THR A 435 -2.01 -7.87 -34.94
C THR A 435 -0.91 -7.12 -34.19
N LEU A 436 -1.27 -6.02 -33.55
CA LEU A 436 -0.43 -5.22 -32.66
C LEU A 436 -1.30 -4.68 -31.52
N ALA A 437 -0.73 -4.61 -30.31
CA ALA A 437 -1.38 -3.95 -29.18
C ALA A 437 -0.31 -3.29 -28.29
N HIS A 438 -0.48 -2.01 -28.02
CA HIS A 438 0.23 -1.27 -26.99
C HIS A 438 -0.79 -0.85 -25.93
N LYS A 439 -0.79 -1.54 -24.80
CA LYS A 439 -1.58 -1.15 -23.64
C LYS A 439 -0.66 -0.47 -22.64
N ARG A 440 -0.81 0.85 -22.48
CA ARG A 440 0.07 1.70 -21.68
C ARG A 440 -0.77 2.47 -20.67
N LEU A 441 -0.58 2.17 -19.40
CA LEU A 441 -1.33 2.74 -18.29
C LEU A 441 -0.34 3.07 -17.18
N GLN A 442 -0.47 4.26 -16.59
CA GLN A 442 0.37 4.70 -15.49
C GLN A 442 -0.39 4.62 -14.18
N VAL A 443 0.25 4.04 -13.17
CA VAL A 443 -0.24 4.03 -11.78
C VAL A 443 0.28 5.27 -11.07
N ASN A 444 -0.58 5.92 -10.30
CA ASN A 444 -0.26 7.12 -9.54
C ASN A 444 -0.79 6.98 -8.11
N TYR A 445 -0.01 7.41 -7.13
CA TYR A 445 -0.46 7.53 -5.74
C TYR A 445 -0.79 8.98 -5.43
N GLN A 446 -1.98 9.24 -4.91
CA GLN A 446 -2.32 10.55 -4.34
C GLN A 446 -1.65 10.67 -2.98
N MET A 447 -0.91 11.77 -2.78
CA MET A 447 -0.15 12.06 -1.57
C MET A 447 -0.39 13.52 -1.18
N THR A 448 -0.57 13.80 0.11
CA THR A 448 -0.94 15.13 0.63
C THR A 448 0.08 15.69 1.60
N ASP A 449 -0.02 17.01 1.85
CA ASP A 449 0.80 17.74 2.81
C ASP A 449 0.64 17.13 4.22
N ARG A 450 1.75 16.77 4.84
CA ARG A 450 1.79 16.07 6.11
C ARG A 450 2.74 16.74 7.09
N THR A 451 2.37 16.66 8.36
CA THR A 451 3.21 17.06 9.48
C THR A 451 3.09 15.95 10.51
N LEU A 452 4.17 15.19 10.69
CA LEU A 452 4.21 14.12 11.69
C LEU A 452 4.55 14.71 13.05
N PRO A 453 3.90 14.23 14.13
CA PRO A 453 4.01 14.83 15.45
C PRO A 453 5.44 14.75 15.96
N THR A 454 5.96 15.84 16.50
CA THR A 454 7.35 15.94 16.95
C THR A 454 7.37 16.42 18.39
N THR A 455 8.16 15.77 19.24
CA THR A 455 8.31 16.17 20.64
C THR A 455 9.00 17.53 20.75
N ASP A 456 8.74 18.26 21.84
CA ASP A 456 9.36 19.57 22.04
C ASP A 456 10.91 19.47 22.13
N PRO A 457 11.67 20.39 21.51
CA PRO A 457 13.12 20.43 21.63
C PRO A 457 13.64 20.48 23.07
N ALA A 458 12.91 21.12 24.00
CA ALA A 458 13.23 21.14 25.43
C ALA A 458 13.10 19.75 26.04
N SER A 459 12.05 18.99 25.71
CA SER A 459 11.90 17.60 26.15
C SER A 459 13.02 16.71 25.59
N GLN A 460 13.51 16.97 24.37
CA GLN A 460 14.67 16.29 23.80
C GLN A 460 15.99 16.61 24.54
N ALA A 461 16.20 17.88 24.89
CA ALA A 461 17.36 18.31 25.66
C ALA A 461 17.33 17.72 27.08
N LEU A 462 16.17 17.75 27.72
CA LEU A 462 15.93 17.17 29.04
C LEU A 462 16.21 15.67 29.03
N ALA A 463 15.71 14.98 28.00
CA ALA A 463 15.94 13.56 27.77
C ALA A 463 17.44 13.21 27.71
N SER A 464 18.18 13.96 26.90
CA SER A 464 19.63 13.78 26.75
C SER A 464 20.38 14.03 28.06
N ALA A 465 19.96 15.04 28.83
CA ALA A 465 20.55 15.37 30.13
C ALA A 465 20.28 14.30 31.19
N VAL A 466 19.06 13.77 31.25
CA VAL A 466 18.71 12.65 32.14
C VAL A 466 19.55 11.42 31.83
N CYS A 467 19.68 11.06 30.53
CA CYS A 467 20.52 9.95 30.11
C CYS A 467 21.99 10.13 30.53
N ALA A 468 22.57 11.32 30.32
CA ALA A 468 23.93 11.61 30.76
C ALA A 468 24.10 11.45 32.28
N ASN A 469 23.15 11.97 33.07
CA ASN A 469 23.18 11.84 34.53
C ASN A 469 23.07 10.38 35.00
N ILE A 470 22.20 9.57 34.38
CA ILE A 470 22.09 8.14 34.70
C ILE A 470 23.42 7.43 34.38
N SER A 471 24.03 7.73 33.24
CA SER A 471 25.33 7.15 32.86
C SER A 471 26.44 7.49 33.85
N ASP A 472 26.49 8.73 34.32
CA ASP A 472 27.45 9.18 35.35
C ASP A 472 27.21 8.46 36.68
N ILE A 473 25.95 8.36 37.13
CA ILE A 473 25.58 7.63 38.36
C ILE A 473 26.03 6.17 38.27
N VAL A 474 25.72 5.48 37.18
CA VAL A 474 26.10 4.09 36.93
C VAL A 474 27.61 3.92 36.92
N THR A 475 28.34 4.83 36.27
CA THR A 475 29.80 4.83 36.22
C THR A 475 30.39 4.91 37.62
N VAL A 476 29.91 5.82 38.46
CA VAL A 476 30.40 5.95 39.84
C VAL A 476 30.06 4.70 40.67
N LEU A 477 28.82 4.20 40.58
CA LEU A 477 28.37 3.04 41.35
C LEU A 477 29.08 1.74 40.95
N SER A 478 29.45 1.59 39.67
CA SER A 478 30.21 0.44 39.18
C SER A 478 31.59 0.28 39.84
N GLY A 479 32.14 1.37 40.37
CA GLY A 479 33.39 1.36 41.15
C GLY A 479 33.28 0.69 42.53
N PHE A 480 32.06 0.38 43.01
CA PHE A 480 31.82 -0.18 44.35
C PHE A 480 31.49 -1.67 44.27
N ARG A 481 32.45 -2.52 44.68
CA ARG A 481 32.37 -4.01 44.61
C ARG A 481 31.20 -4.67 45.38
N ARG A 482 30.43 -3.94 46.19
CA ARG A 482 29.32 -4.47 47.01
C ARG A 482 28.09 -3.57 46.97
N PHE A 483 27.75 -3.03 45.79
CA PHE A 483 26.46 -2.35 45.64
C PHE A 483 25.34 -3.42 45.50
N PRO A 484 24.30 -3.43 46.36
CA PRO A 484 23.30 -4.50 46.39
C PRO A 484 22.33 -4.49 45.20
N TYR A 485 22.18 -3.31 44.57
CA TYR A 485 21.24 -3.09 43.49
C TYR A 485 21.85 -3.40 42.14
N ASN A 486 21.07 -3.99 41.24
CA ASN A 486 21.54 -4.29 39.88
C ASN A 486 21.60 -3.02 39.02
N ILE A 487 22.68 -2.25 39.16
CA ILE A 487 22.92 -1.02 38.39
C ILE A 487 23.10 -1.26 36.89
N SER A 488 23.30 -2.51 36.45
CA SER A 488 23.32 -2.83 35.02
C SER A 488 21.93 -2.75 34.36
N ALA A 489 20.85 -2.71 35.15
CA ALA A 489 19.51 -2.42 34.62
C ALA A 489 19.36 -0.93 34.27
N LEU A 490 19.96 -0.02 35.06
CA LEU A 490 19.96 1.42 34.78
C LEU A 490 20.79 1.71 33.54
N THR A 491 20.10 1.74 32.41
CA THR A 491 20.67 2.12 31.12
C THR A 491 19.84 3.26 30.55
N CYS A 492 20.42 4.05 29.65
CA CYS A 492 19.63 5.03 28.90
C CYS A 492 18.52 4.37 28.07
N GLU A 493 18.64 3.08 27.76
CA GLU A 493 17.62 2.33 27.01
C GLU A 493 16.38 1.95 27.82
N MET A 494 16.43 2.03 29.15
CA MET A 494 15.50 1.31 30.03
C MET A 494 14.01 1.62 29.80
N VAL A 495 13.68 2.82 29.31
CA VAL A 495 12.32 3.15 28.84
C VAL A 495 12.32 4.07 27.60
N MET A 496 12.85 5.30 27.71
CA MET A 496 12.44 6.42 26.83
C MET A 496 13.57 7.25 26.17
N PHE A 497 14.84 6.83 26.19
CA PHE A 497 15.92 7.47 25.41
C PHE A 497 16.46 6.57 24.30
N ASN A 498 15.62 5.65 23.83
CA ASN A 498 15.93 4.75 22.74
C ASN A 498 15.87 5.46 21.37
N GLU A 499 16.23 4.74 20.31
CA GLU A 499 16.13 5.20 18.93
C GLU A 499 14.74 5.74 18.56
N LEU A 500 13.68 5.19 19.17
CA LEU A 500 12.30 5.63 18.96
C LEU A 500 12.08 7.06 19.46
N PHE A 501 12.55 7.42 20.65
CA PHE A 501 12.39 8.80 21.14
C PHE A 501 13.22 9.80 20.31
N THR A 502 14.45 9.42 19.94
CA THR A 502 15.24 10.23 19.00
C THR A 502 14.47 10.45 17.70
N CYS A 503 13.82 9.42 17.18
CA CYS A 503 12.98 9.55 16.00
C CYS A 503 11.78 10.48 16.19
N LEU A 504 11.07 10.35 17.32
CA LEU A 504 9.94 11.23 17.65
C LEU A 504 10.37 12.70 17.75
N SER A 505 11.62 12.98 18.14
CA SER A 505 12.18 14.33 18.20
C SER A 505 12.66 14.90 16.86
N VAL A 506 12.74 14.08 15.81
CA VAL A 506 13.15 14.55 14.47
C VAL A 506 11.90 15.01 13.69
N PRO A 507 11.86 16.27 13.21
CA PRO A 507 10.79 16.73 12.32
C PRO A 507 10.74 15.90 11.04
N ALA A 508 9.53 15.53 10.61
CA ALA A 508 9.31 14.67 9.46
C ALA A 508 8.11 15.14 8.63
N ASP A 509 8.14 16.42 8.26
CA ASP A 509 7.10 17.04 7.45
C ASP A 509 7.22 16.59 5.99
N TRP A 510 6.10 16.20 5.40
CA TRP A 510 6.01 15.94 3.97
C TRP A 510 5.33 17.13 3.31
N LYS A 511 6.08 17.88 2.51
CA LYS A 511 5.53 19.03 1.78
C LYS A 511 5.33 18.68 0.32
N MET A 512 4.07 18.69 -0.11
CA MET A 512 3.69 18.38 -1.50
C MET A 512 3.46 19.66 -2.29
N TYR A 513 3.62 19.60 -3.61
CA TYR A 513 3.35 20.74 -4.49
C TYR A 513 1.89 21.17 -4.35
N ASN A 514 1.62 22.43 -3.99
CA ASN A 514 0.26 22.92 -3.69
C ASN A 514 -0.53 22.08 -2.67
N GLY A 515 0.16 21.35 -1.78
CA GLY A 515 -0.45 20.55 -0.71
C GLY A 515 -0.96 19.17 -1.14
N GLU A 516 -0.91 18.82 -2.43
CA GLU A 516 -1.32 17.51 -2.95
C GLU A 516 -0.61 17.19 -4.26
N VAL A 517 -0.20 15.93 -4.44
CA VAL A 517 0.38 15.44 -5.69
C VAL A 517 -0.17 14.07 -6.04
N PHE A 518 -0.38 13.82 -7.33
CA PHE A 518 -0.59 12.48 -7.88
C PHE A 518 0.75 11.99 -8.41
N PHE A 519 1.52 11.32 -7.57
CA PHE A 519 2.90 10.97 -7.89
C PHE A 519 2.93 9.67 -8.74
N PRO A 520 3.54 9.70 -9.94
CA PRO A 520 3.68 8.51 -10.78
C PRO A 520 4.50 7.41 -10.12
N TYR A 521 3.99 6.18 -10.16
CA TYR A 521 4.66 4.99 -9.65
C TYR A 521 5.40 4.24 -10.78
N GLY A 522 4.74 4.02 -11.91
CA GLY A 522 5.26 3.28 -13.05
C GLY A 522 4.20 3.12 -14.14
N TRP A 523 4.62 2.79 -15.36
CA TRP A 523 3.74 2.63 -16.52
C TRP A 523 4.24 1.59 -17.53
#